data_AF-A0A9N8V164-F1
#
_entry.id   AF-A0A9N8V164-F1
#
_cell.length_a   1.000
_cell.length_b   1.000
_cell.length_c   1.000
_cell.angle_alpha   90.00
_cell.angle_beta   90.00
_cell.angle_gamma   90.00
#
_symmetry.space_group_name_H-M   'P 1'
#
loop_
_entity.id
_entity.type
_entity.pdbx_description
1 polymer ?
#
loop_
_entity_poly.entity_id
_entity_poly.type
_entity_poly.pdbx_seq_one_letter_code
_entity_poly.pdbx_strand_id
1 'polypeptide(L)'
;MVTSVGLLVCDFDETITQRDSTCKVAELAYEKRAQQGKCPPSDENCFLDCPPPWSYFVEKYFKERKEHIKHWGETHPEISLEDHYKLLGSLREVEITSMERVEKYNCLSGVHCNELFEQGRKIEKRDYATEVLKIYSTKRNNQDNNLYILSTNWSRDMLLGSLKDSVKIEKEQILSNNLIFNEMDCTTGILKKEILTGLDKLAIFNKLMIPKGTMSVYIGDSDTDLPCMLYANIGIIMGNNVTLTKYCNKFGIEIIDGLVKNIDKINFDSKRKQHKLFRVQGWKEILDKQSKSVSDPSNKVMKYWLQSPDKIPELIGPFSIDPTEHDKYFIESKSESCTAFFIELISSLINTPPTGKTEDSFHSFWDAIISKLLQVFGKYSNEIPPIEFDRNINSFKSLTEK
;
A
#
# COMPACT_ATOMS: atom_id res chain seq x y z
N MET A 1 4.05 -25.87 12.16
CA MET A 1 3.35 -24.76 12.86
C MET A 1 3.18 -23.64 11.87
N VAL A 2 1.95 -23.16 11.64
CA VAL A 2 1.76 -21.92 10.86
C VAL A 2 2.19 -20.78 11.77
N THR A 3 3.39 -20.26 11.53
CA THR A 3 3.98 -19.17 12.32
C THR A 3 3.17 -17.90 12.06
N SER A 4 2.57 -17.30 13.10
CA SER A 4 1.83 -16.03 12.94
C SER A 4 2.81 -14.88 12.67
N VAL A 5 2.35 -13.82 11.99
CA VAL A 5 3.14 -12.58 11.88
C VAL A 5 3.04 -11.82 13.20
N GLY A 6 4.18 -11.58 13.86
CA GLY A 6 4.26 -10.88 15.14
C GLY A 6 4.90 -9.50 15.05
N LEU A 7 5.54 -9.17 13.93
CA LEU A 7 6.06 -7.83 13.67
C LEU A 7 5.79 -7.45 12.21
N LEU A 8 5.08 -6.36 11.99
CA LEU A 8 4.94 -5.68 10.71
C LEU A 8 5.68 -4.34 10.78
N VAL A 9 6.60 -4.14 9.84
CA VAL A 9 7.24 -2.85 9.61
C VAL A 9 7.00 -2.46 8.18
N CYS A 10 6.65 -1.21 7.93
CA CYS A 10 6.52 -0.73 6.58
C CYS A 10 7.10 0.67 6.42
N ASP A 11 7.61 0.92 5.23
CA ASP A 11 7.86 2.27 4.77
C ASP A 11 6.54 3.06 4.64
N PHE A 12 6.65 4.37 4.49
CA PHE A 12 5.50 5.27 4.41
C PHE A 12 5.26 5.80 2.99
N ASP A 13 6.27 6.43 2.41
CA ASP A 13 6.14 7.18 1.16
C ASP A 13 6.11 6.23 -0.03
N GLU A 14 5.11 6.34 -0.90
CA GLU A 14 4.86 5.42 -2.03
C GLU A 14 4.57 3.96 -1.63
N THR A 15 4.76 3.59 -0.36
CA THR A 15 4.39 2.30 0.23
C THR A 15 2.99 2.34 0.85
N ILE A 16 2.75 3.22 1.83
CA ILE A 16 1.41 3.49 2.39
C ILE A 16 0.71 4.57 1.56
N THR A 17 1.42 5.62 1.22
CA THR A 17 0.90 6.76 0.46
C THR A 17 0.93 6.49 -1.02
N GLN A 18 0.15 7.24 -1.80
CA GLN A 18 0.18 7.12 -3.26
C GLN A 18 1.43 7.76 -3.88
N ARG A 19 2.03 8.74 -3.18
CA ARG A 19 3.17 9.55 -3.63
C ARG A 19 4.06 9.91 -2.45
N ASP A 20 5.32 10.27 -2.75
CA ASP A 20 6.20 10.91 -1.78
C ASP A 20 5.53 12.15 -1.16
N SER A 21 5.54 12.23 0.16
CA SER A 21 4.92 13.28 0.96
C SER A 21 5.92 14.20 1.66
N THR A 22 7.23 13.99 1.52
CA THR A 22 8.26 14.80 2.18
C THR A 22 8.13 16.28 1.80
N CYS A 23 7.79 16.57 0.54
CA CYS A 23 7.57 17.95 0.08
C CYS A 23 6.40 18.66 0.79
N LYS A 24 5.44 17.93 1.38
CA LYS A 24 4.28 18.52 2.07
C LYS A 24 4.67 19.30 3.33
N VAL A 25 5.80 18.94 3.95
CA VAL A 25 6.40 19.71 5.04
C VAL A 25 6.86 21.08 4.54
N ALA A 26 7.55 21.10 3.39
CA ALA A 26 8.05 22.33 2.80
C ALA A 26 6.90 23.20 2.25
N GLU A 27 5.93 22.63 1.54
CA GLU A 27 4.75 23.33 1.04
C GLU A 27 4.04 24.10 2.17
N LEU A 28 3.76 23.41 3.29
CA LEU A 28 3.10 24.02 4.45
C LEU A 28 3.92 25.19 5.03
N ALA A 29 5.24 25.03 5.13
CA ALA A 29 6.12 26.09 5.64
C ALA A 29 6.14 27.32 4.70
N TYR A 30 6.15 27.11 3.38
CA TYR A 30 6.12 28.20 2.40
C TYR A 30 4.78 28.92 2.39
N GLU A 31 3.66 28.17 2.45
CA GLU A 31 2.32 28.74 2.58
C GLU A 31 2.23 29.65 3.81
N LYS A 32 2.78 29.22 4.96
CA LYS A 32 2.81 30.02 6.19
C LYS A 32 3.62 31.29 6.05
N ARG A 33 4.78 31.22 5.41
CA ARG A 33 5.61 32.42 5.15
C ARG A 33 4.88 33.41 4.26
N ALA A 34 4.21 32.93 3.21
CA ALA A 34 3.43 33.76 2.32
C ALA A 34 2.27 34.46 3.06
N GLN A 35 1.53 33.72 3.90
CA GLN A 35 0.45 34.28 4.74
C GLN A 35 0.95 35.35 5.73
N GLN A 36 2.19 35.25 6.19
CA GLN A 36 2.82 36.24 7.09
C GLN A 36 3.43 37.44 6.36
N GLY A 37 3.30 37.52 5.02
CA GLY A 37 3.90 38.58 4.22
C GLY A 37 5.44 38.53 4.16
N LYS A 38 6.05 37.41 4.55
CA LYS A 38 7.52 37.24 4.60
C LYS A 38 8.15 36.84 3.26
N CYS A 39 7.34 36.64 2.21
CA CYS A 39 7.77 36.43 0.83
C CYS A 39 6.69 36.96 -0.14
N PRO A 40 6.88 38.12 -0.79
CA PRO A 40 5.98 38.53 -1.87
C PRO A 40 6.22 37.67 -3.13
N PRO A 41 5.21 37.52 -4.02
CA PRO A 41 5.44 36.90 -5.31
C PRO A 41 6.31 37.84 -6.15
N SER A 42 7.42 37.32 -6.67
CA SER A 42 8.22 37.88 -7.77
C SER A 42 8.86 39.26 -7.57
N ASP A 43 9.56 39.50 -6.47
CA ASP A 43 10.48 40.65 -6.40
C ASP A 43 11.93 40.15 -6.31
N GLU A 44 12.64 40.21 -7.44
CA GLU A 44 14.01 39.68 -7.62
C GLU A 44 15.05 40.36 -6.72
N ASN A 45 14.68 41.36 -5.92
CA ASN A 45 15.58 42.10 -5.03
C ASN A 45 15.31 41.92 -3.53
N CYS A 46 14.40 41.04 -3.12
CA CYS A 46 14.09 40.83 -1.70
C CYS A 46 15.04 39.79 -1.05
N PHE A 47 16.35 40.08 -1.05
CA PHE A 47 17.37 39.19 -0.50
C PHE A 47 17.74 39.55 0.93
N LEU A 48 17.18 38.80 1.89
CA LEU A 48 17.90 38.32 3.08
C LEU A 48 17.11 37.24 3.85
N ASP A 49 15.77 37.23 3.78
CA ASP A 49 14.92 36.34 4.62
C ASP A 49 13.98 35.36 3.86
N CYS A 50 13.91 35.39 2.53
CA CYS A 50 13.07 34.47 1.77
C CYS A 50 13.90 33.30 1.19
N PRO A 51 13.55 32.04 1.46
CA PRO A 51 14.24 30.90 0.89
C PRO A 51 13.99 30.82 -0.64
N PRO A 52 14.93 30.25 -1.42
CA PRO A 52 14.70 30.02 -2.85
C PRO A 52 13.52 29.05 -3.07
N PRO A 53 12.90 29.00 -4.27
CA PRO A 53 11.80 28.06 -4.53
C PRO A 53 12.16 26.61 -4.18
N TRP A 54 11.18 25.80 -3.77
CA TRP A 54 11.43 24.40 -3.37
C TRP A 54 12.16 23.58 -4.46
N SER A 55 11.90 23.87 -5.74
CA SER A 55 12.58 23.25 -6.88
C SER A 55 14.10 23.39 -6.84
N TYR A 56 14.64 24.49 -6.30
CA TYR A 56 16.09 24.68 -6.13
C TYR A 56 16.71 23.55 -5.29
N PHE A 57 16.07 23.17 -4.18
CA PHE A 57 16.57 22.13 -3.29
C PHE A 57 16.47 20.76 -3.93
N VAL A 58 15.35 20.48 -4.60
CA VAL A 58 15.08 19.22 -5.29
C VAL A 58 16.09 19.00 -6.43
N GLU A 59 16.30 20.01 -7.28
CA GLU A 59 17.26 19.93 -8.39
C GLU A 59 18.69 19.72 -7.91
N LYS A 60 19.10 20.42 -6.84
CA LYS A 60 20.42 20.24 -6.21
C LYS A 60 20.59 18.83 -5.67
N TYR A 61 19.61 18.32 -4.93
CA TYR A 61 19.63 16.97 -4.40
C TYR A 61 19.82 15.91 -5.50
N PHE A 62 18.98 15.95 -6.55
CA PHE A 62 19.07 14.97 -7.63
C PHE A 62 20.40 15.05 -8.39
N LYS A 63 20.93 16.26 -8.59
CA LYS A 63 22.24 16.46 -9.21
C LYS A 63 23.35 15.82 -8.37
N GLU A 64 23.43 16.16 -7.08
CA GLU A 64 24.47 15.66 -6.18
C GLU A 64 24.37 14.15 -5.98
N ARG A 65 23.17 13.61 -5.83
CA ARG A 65 22.94 12.16 -5.74
C ARG A 65 23.46 11.44 -6.98
N LYS A 66 23.15 11.96 -8.17
CA LYS A 66 23.60 11.37 -9.44
C LYS A 66 25.12 11.42 -9.58
N GLU A 67 25.74 12.55 -9.23
CA GLU A 67 27.19 12.73 -9.25
C GLU A 67 27.88 11.79 -8.25
N HIS A 68 27.33 11.68 -7.04
CA HIS A 68 27.83 10.78 -6.00
C HIS A 68 27.80 9.30 -6.44
N ILE A 69 26.66 8.82 -6.93
CA ILE A 69 26.54 7.42 -7.41
C ILE A 69 27.53 7.14 -8.54
N LYS A 70 27.70 8.10 -9.47
CA LYS A 70 28.68 7.97 -10.56
C LYS A 70 30.10 7.86 -10.01
N HIS A 71 30.52 8.79 -9.16
CA HIS A 71 31.88 8.83 -8.63
C HIS A 71 32.19 7.65 -7.70
N TRP A 72 31.23 7.24 -6.88
CA TRP A 72 31.34 6.05 -6.05
C TRP A 72 31.62 4.82 -6.92
N GLY A 73 30.87 4.65 -8.00
CA GLY A 73 31.03 3.52 -8.94
C GLY A 73 32.38 3.49 -9.68
N GLU A 74 33.08 4.62 -9.80
CA GLU A 74 34.42 4.68 -10.42
C GLU A 74 35.50 4.03 -9.54
N THR A 75 35.31 4.06 -8.21
CA THR A 75 36.29 3.58 -7.22
C THR A 75 35.83 2.35 -6.45
N HIS A 76 34.53 2.06 -6.45
CA HIS A 76 33.92 0.95 -5.73
C HIS A 76 33.04 0.13 -6.68
N PRO A 77 33.62 -0.86 -7.38
CA PRO A 77 32.86 -1.76 -8.25
C PRO A 77 31.74 -2.45 -7.47
N GLU A 78 30.51 -2.26 -7.92
CA GLU A 78 29.33 -2.84 -7.28
C GLU A 78 29.07 -4.25 -7.85
N ILE A 79 29.82 -5.24 -7.36
CA ILE A 79 29.78 -6.62 -7.87
C ILE A 79 28.82 -7.47 -7.05
N SER A 80 28.80 -7.28 -5.73
CA SER A 80 27.97 -8.05 -4.80
C SER A 80 26.86 -7.21 -4.17
N LEU A 81 25.89 -7.89 -3.55
CA LEU A 81 24.85 -7.23 -2.74
C LEU A 81 25.46 -6.43 -1.58
N GLU A 82 26.56 -6.92 -0.99
CA GLU A 82 27.27 -6.20 0.06
C GLU A 82 27.89 -4.89 -0.46
N ASP A 83 28.38 -4.87 -1.71
CA ASP A 83 28.88 -3.63 -2.32
C ASP A 83 27.74 -2.65 -2.61
N HIS A 84 26.55 -3.15 -2.97
CA HIS A 84 25.36 -2.31 -3.09
C HIS A 84 24.96 -1.70 -1.74
N TYR A 85 25.06 -2.46 -0.65
CA TYR A 85 24.82 -1.93 0.69
C TYR A 85 25.81 -0.81 1.05
N LYS A 86 27.08 -0.94 0.67
CA LYS A 86 28.07 0.14 0.84
C LYS A 86 27.70 1.37 0.02
N LEU A 87 27.23 1.21 -1.23
CA LEU A 87 26.71 2.32 -2.02
C LEU A 87 25.53 3.01 -1.31
N LEU A 88 24.54 2.26 -0.84
CA LEU A 88 23.40 2.81 -0.10
C LEU A 88 23.83 3.55 1.17
N GLY A 89 24.84 3.03 1.87
CA GLY A 89 25.44 3.69 3.04
C GLY A 89 26.17 4.99 2.69
N SER A 90 26.87 5.02 1.55
CA SER A 90 27.62 6.19 1.09
C SER A 90 26.73 7.40 0.77
N LEU A 91 25.46 7.16 0.42
CA LEU A 91 24.50 8.23 0.15
C LEU A 91 24.23 9.13 1.36
N ARG A 92 24.60 8.71 2.57
CA ARG A 92 24.48 9.53 3.79
C ARG A 92 25.02 10.94 3.60
N GLU A 93 26.17 11.10 2.96
CA GLU A 93 26.80 12.41 2.78
C GLU A 93 25.92 13.33 1.92
N VAL A 94 25.30 12.76 0.88
CA VAL A 94 24.35 13.48 0.02
C VAL A 94 23.10 13.89 0.80
N GLU A 95 22.54 12.99 1.60
CA GLU A 95 21.35 13.26 2.42
C GLU A 95 21.62 14.34 3.46
N ILE A 96 22.73 14.27 4.18
CA ILE A 96 23.15 15.29 5.16
C ILE A 96 23.32 16.64 4.46
N THR A 97 24.08 16.68 3.36
CA THR A 97 24.32 17.92 2.61
C THR A 97 23.02 18.54 2.12
N SER A 98 22.07 17.71 1.66
CA SER A 98 20.75 18.15 1.24
C SER A 98 19.96 18.79 2.38
N MET A 99 19.91 18.13 3.53
CA MET A 99 19.20 18.63 4.71
C MET A 99 19.84 19.90 5.28
N GLU A 100 21.17 19.94 5.40
CA GLU A 100 21.90 21.12 5.87
C GLU A 100 21.68 22.33 4.96
N ARG A 101 21.53 22.12 3.65
CA ARG A 101 21.15 23.20 2.73
C ARG A 101 19.77 23.74 3.05
N VAL A 102 18.78 22.88 3.30
CA VAL A 102 17.42 23.30 3.69
C VAL A 102 17.43 24.06 5.02
N GLU A 103 18.20 23.57 5.99
CA GLU A 103 18.39 24.19 7.31
C GLU A 103 19.05 25.57 7.21
N LYS A 104 20.06 25.74 6.34
CA LYS A 104 20.76 27.02 6.13
C LYS A 104 19.82 28.16 5.72
N TYR A 105 18.78 27.86 4.95
CA TYR A 105 17.77 28.84 4.53
C TYR A 105 16.58 28.92 5.50
N ASN A 106 16.63 28.19 6.63
CA ASN A 106 15.55 28.05 7.60
C ASN A 106 14.20 27.70 6.95
N CYS A 107 14.19 26.98 5.82
CA CYS A 107 12.99 26.79 4.99
C CYS A 107 11.78 26.29 5.77
N LEU A 108 12.03 25.39 6.72
CA LEU A 108 11.01 24.62 7.43
C LEU A 108 10.62 25.26 8.78
N SER A 109 11.08 26.47 9.10
CA SER A 109 10.78 27.11 10.40
C SER A 109 9.39 27.74 10.45
N GLY A 110 8.81 27.82 11.66
CA GLY A 110 7.59 28.57 11.95
C GLY A 110 6.26 27.83 11.73
N VAL A 111 6.29 26.50 11.61
CA VAL A 111 5.10 25.65 11.48
C VAL A 111 4.80 25.00 12.83
N HIS A 112 3.56 25.06 13.31
CA HIS A 112 3.20 24.43 14.57
C HIS A 112 3.02 22.90 14.41
N CYS A 113 3.36 22.10 15.42
CA CYS A 113 3.28 20.63 15.36
C CYS A 113 1.87 20.12 14.97
N ASN A 114 0.81 20.70 15.53
CA ASN A 114 -0.58 20.40 15.16
C ASN A 114 -0.88 20.67 13.68
N GLU A 115 -0.23 21.64 13.05
CA GLU A 115 -0.46 21.95 11.64
C GLU A 115 0.19 20.90 10.74
N LEU A 116 1.36 20.37 11.14
CA LEU A 116 1.96 19.21 10.49
C LEU A 116 1.05 17.99 10.60
N PHE A 117 0.48 17.76 11.78
CA PHE A 117 -0.48 16.68 12.00
C PHE A 117 -1.73 16.82 11.11
N GLU A 118 -2.34 18.01 11.05
CA GLU A 118 -3.48 18.29 10.18
C GLU A 118 -3.13 18.21 8.69
N GLN A 119 -1.91 18.59 8.30
CA GLN A 119 -1.41 18.37 6.95
C GLN A 119 -1.27 16.87 6.62
N GLY A 120 -0.85 16.08 7.61
CA GLY A 120 -0.81 14.62 7.52
C GLY A 120 -2.16 13.99 7.19
N ARG A 121 -3.25 14.47 7.79
CA ARG A 121 -4.62 13.98 7.50
C ARG A 121 -5.00 14.08 6.03
N LYS A 122 -4.46 15.08 5.32
CA LYS A 122 -4.72 15.33 3.89
C LYS A 122 -3.92 14.44 2.94
N ILE A 123 -2.96 13.66 3.45
CA ILE A 123 -2.13 12.79 2.62
C ILE A 123 -2.97 11.62 2.09
N GLU A 124 -2.97 11.50 0.76
CA GLU A 124 -3.61 10.41 0.03
C GLU A 124 -2.89 9.09 0.27
N LYS A 125 -3.66 8.13 0.77
CA LYS A 125 -3.20 6.77 1.06
C LYS A 125 -3.59 5.85 -0.10
N ARG A 126 -2.83 4.77 -0.29
CA ARG A 126 -3.24 3.68 -1.17
C ARG A 126 -4.46 2.98 -0.60
N ASP A 127 -5.36 2.54 -1.48
CA ASP A 127 -6.54 1.78 -1.09
C ASP A 127 -6.15 0.55 -0.28
N TYR A 128 -6.94 0.24 0.75
CA TYR A 128 -6.76 -0.90 1.65
C TYR A 128 -5.51 -0.86 2.56
N ALA A 129 -4.67 0.18 2.48
CA ALA A 129 -3.48 0.29 3.32
C ALA A 129 -3.86 0.31 4.81
N THR A 130 -4.79 1.18 5.20
CA THR A 130 -5.16 1.33 6.62
C THR A 130 -5.85 0.09 7.17
N GLU A 131 -6.60 -0.61 6.34
CA GLU A 131 -7.32 -1.84 6.63
C GLU A 131 -6.34 -2.95 7.01
N VAL A 132 -5.27 -3.10 6.23
CA VAL A 132 -4.19 -4.05 6.54
C VAL A 132 -3.46 -3.62 7.81
N LEU A 133 -3.07 -2.35 7.94
CA LEU A 133 -2.34 -1.87 9.12
C LEU A 133 -3.14 -2.04 10.42
N LYS A 134 -4.47 -1.82 10.40
CA LYS A 134 -5.38 -2.04 11.55
C LYS A 134 -5.28 -3.46 12.12
N ILE A 135 -5.06 -4.47 11.26
CA ILE A 135 -4.92 -5.87 11.69
C ILE A 135 -3.72 -6.02 12.65
N TYR A 136 -2.66 -5.28 12.40
CA TYR A 136 -1.39 -5.34 13.15
C TYR A 136 -1.28 -4.28 14.26
N SER A 137 -2.15 -3.26 14.25
CA SER A 137 -2.16 -2.20 15.25
C SER A 137 -2.93 -2.58 16.53
N THR A 138 -3.65 -3.70 16.55
CA THR A 138 -4.40 -4.17 17.71
C THR A 138 -3.51 -4.96 18.66
N LYS A 139 -3.49 -4.58 19.95
CA LYS A 139 -2.78 -5.33 20.99
C LYS A 139 -3.39 -6.73 21.10
N ARG A 140 -2.65 -7.76 20.69
CA ARG A 140 -2.98 -9.15 21.05
C ARG A 140 -2.38 -9.42 22.42
N ASN A 141 -3.23 -9.66 23.42
CA ASN A 141 -2.84 -10.24 24.72
C ASN A 141 -1.77 -9.48 25.53
N ASN A 142 -1.89 -8.15 25.67
CA ASN A 142 -1.02 -7.33 26.52
C ASN A 142 0.49 -7.36 26.19
N GLN A 143 0.89 -7.88 25.02
CA GLN A 143 2.28 -7.81 24.53
C GLN A 143 2.43 -6.80 23.40
N ASP A 144 3.70 -6.46 23.15
CA ASP A 144 4.28 -5.29 22.48
C ASP A 144 3.63 -4.81 21.17
N ASN A 145 4.06 -3.61 20.75
CA ASN A 145 3.67 -3.00 19.50
C ASN A 145 4.06 -3.90 18.32
N ASN A 146 3.08 -4.41 17.57
CA ASN A 146 3.31 -5.30 16.42
C ASN A 146 3.40 -4.56 15.09
N LEU A 147 3.24 -3.23 15.10
CA LEU A 147 3.28 -2.37 13.92
C LEU A 147 4.25 -1.22 14.15
N TYR A 148 5.16 -1.01 13.20
CA TYR A 148 6.01 0.18 13.13
C TYR A 148 6.01 0.76 11.72
N ILE A 149 6.08 2.10 11.64
CA ILE A 149 6.38 2.83 10.41
C ILE A 149 7.86 3.20 10.44
N LEU A 150 8.59 2.92 9.37
CA LEU A 150 10.02 3.20 9.27
C LEU A 150 10.32 3.98 8.00
N SER A 151 10.57 5.28 8.12
CA SER A 151 10.58 6.21 6.98
C SER A 151 11.74 7.20 7.04
N THR A 152 12.20 7.66 5.88
CA THR A 152 13.16 8.78 5.74
C THR A 152 12.47 10.14 5.75
N ASN A 153 11.12 10.19 5.83
CA ASN A 153 10.35 11.43 5.88
C ASN A 153 10.77 12.33 7.05
N TRP A 154 10.55 13.63 6.91
CA TRP A 154 11.06 14.67 7.80
C TRP A 154 10.12 15.11 8.93
N SER A 155 8.88 14.60 8.97
CA SER A 155 7.93 14.97 10.01
C SER A 155 7.18 13.77 10.58
N ARG A 156 7.53 13.42 11.83
CA ARG A 156 6.83 12.37 12.57
C ARG A 156 5.38 12.75 12.88
N ASP A 157 5.14 14.03 13.16
CA ASP A 157 3.79 14.55 13.44
C ASP A 157 2.88 14.47 12.20
N MET A 158 3.42 14.71 11.01
CA MET A 158 2.69 14.54 9.74
C MET A 158 2.38 13.06 9.45
N LEU A 159 3.35 12.16 9.65
CA LEU A 159 3.12 10.72 9.52
C LEU A 159 2.06 10.23 10.52
N LEU A 160 2.11 10.72 11.76
CA LEU A 160 1.11 10.42 12.78
C LEU A 160 -0.28 10.89 12.35
N GLY A 161 -0.40 12.14 11.89
CA GLY A 161 -1.66 12.71 11.40
C GLY A 161 -2.27 11.93 10.25
N SER A 162 -1.47 11.38 9.34
CA SER A 162 -1.95 10.56 8.21
C SER A 162 -2.61 9.25 8.67
N LEU A 163 -2.19 8.68 9.80
CA LEU A 163 -2.56 7.34 10.23
C LEU A 163 -3.49 7.31 11.45
N LYS A 164 -3.36 8.26 12.39
CA LYS A 164 -3.95 8.17 13.75
C LYS A 164 -5.47 7.98 13.77
N ASP A 165 -6.18 8.54 12.79
CA ASP A 165 -7.64 8.42 12.70
C ASP A 165 -8.12 7.02 12.29
N SER A 166 -7.27 6.30 11.54
CA SER A 166 -7.63 4.99 10.98
C SER A 166 -6.90 3.85 11.70
N VAL A 167 -5.66 4.04 12.08
CA VAL A 167 -4.79 3.00 12.62
C VAL A 167 -4.45 3.35 14.06
N LYS A 168 -4.59 2.40 14.98
CA LYS A 168 -4.20 2.59 16.39
C LYS A 168 -2.68 2.56 16.51
N ILE A 169 -2.05 3.68 16.20
CA ILE A 169 -0.60 3.84 16.22
C ILE A 169 -0.20 5.01 17.12
N GLU A 170 0.83 4.80 17.94
CA GLU A 170 1.42 5.84 18.78
C GLU A 170 2.67 6.47 18.13
N LYS A 171 3.05 7.66 18.58
CA LYS A 171 4.16 8.43 17.99
C LYS A 171 5.48 7.65 18.05
N GLU A 172 5.68 6.83 19.08
CA GLU A 172 6.86 6.00 19.30
C GLU A 172 6.97 4.83 18.31
N GLN A 173 5.86 4.48 17.65
CA GLN A 173 5.84 3.46 16.59
C GLN A 173 6.18 4.04 15.21
N ILE A 174 6.34 5.36 15.11
CA ILE A 174 6.71 6.05 13.88
C ILE A 174 8.18 6.45 13.98
N LEU A 175 9.03 5.67 13.33
CA LEU A 175 10.48 5.81 13.32
C LEU A 175 10.86 6.56 12.05
N SER A 176 11.26 7.82 12.20
CA SER A 176 11.54 8.74 11.09
C SER A 176 12.49 9.85 11.51
N ASN A 177 13.03 10.59 10.54
CA ASN A 177 13.57 11.92 10.81
C ASN A 177 12.48 12.81 11.40
N ASN A 178 12.89 13.90 12.04
CA ASN A 178 11.91 14.81 12.62
C ASN A 178 12.38 16.25 12.63
N LEU A 179 11.46 17.19 12.80
CA LEU A 179 11.79 18.59 13.05
C LEU A 179 12.09 18.82 14.52
N ILE A 180 13.01 19.74 14.80
CA ILE A 180 13.24 20.27 16.16
C ILE A 180 12.22 21.40 16.40
N PHE A 181 11.51 21.31 17.51
CA PHE A 181 10.51 22.29 17.93
C PHE A 181 11.06 23.20 19.03
N ASN A 182 10.59 24.45 19.06
CA ASN A 182 10.86 25.39 20.15
C ASN A 182 9.85 25.22 21.30
N GLU A 183 9.95 26.04 22.34
CA GLU A 183 9.08 26.02 23.52
C GLU A 183 7.59 26.29 23.23
N MET A 184 7.26 26.80 22.03
CA MET A 184 5.90 27.07 21.57
C MET A 184 5.41 26.02 20.56
N ASP A 185 6.03 24.83 20.52
CA ASP A 185 5.69 23.74 19.60
C ASP A 185 5.76 24.13 18.10
N CYS A 186 6.56 25.15 17.77
CA CYS A 186 6.83 25.58 16.41
C CYS A 186 8.18 25.06 15.92
N THR A 187 8.24 24.67 14.65
CA THR A 187 9.46 24.17 14.01
C THR A 187 10.54 25.26 14.00
N THR A 188 11.76 24.87 14.38
CA THR A 188 12.94 25.75 14.36
C THR A 188 13.55 25.89 12.96
N GLY A 189 13.18 24.99 12.03
CA GLY A 189 13.83 24.84 10.73
C GLY A 189 14.97 23.82 10.72
N ILE A 190 15.36 23.29 11.88
CA ILE A 190 16.41 22.27 12.02
C ILE A 190 15.80 20.86 12.03
N LEU A 191 16.45 19.93 11.35
CA LEU A 191 16.06 18.53 11.24
C LEU A 191 16.91 17.64 12.17
N LYS A 192 16.24 16.77 12.90
CA LYS A 192 16.81 15.61 13.58
C LYS A 192 17.00 14.48 12.55
N LYS A 193 18.25 14.25 12.18
CA LYS A 193 18.71 13.34 11.12
C LYS A 193 18.91 11.91 11.64
N GLU A 194 17.81 11.18 11.89
CA GLU A 194 17.83 9.84 12.51
C GLU A 194 17.90 8.69 11.48
N ILE A 195 17.27 8.85 10.31
CA ILE A 195 17.13 7.80 9.28
C ILE A 195 17.38 8.42 7.91
N LEU A 196 18.59 8.24 7.37
CA LEU A 196 18.96 8.86 6.08
C LEU A 196 19.11 7.83 4.97
N THR A 197 19.51 6.61 5.29
CA THR A 197 19.85 5.58 4.31
C THR A 197 19.12 4.27 4.59
N GLY A 198 19.13 3.36 3.62
CA GLY A 198 18.62 2.00 3.83
C GLY A 198 19.36 1.23 4.93
N LEU A 199 20.62 1.58 5.19
CA LEU A 199 21.37 0.99 6.32
C LEU A 199 20.90 1.51 7.68
N ASP A 200 20.41 2.75 7.76
CA ASP A 200 19.78 3.23 9.00
C ASP A 200 18.48 2.49 9.27
N LYS A 201 17.65 2.33 8.22
CA LYS A 201 16.43 1.53 8.31
C LYS A 201 16.76 0.11 8.81
N LEU A 202 17.76 -0.56 8.22
CA LEU A 202 18.17 -1.89 8.64
C LEU A 202 18.67 -1.92 10.09
N ALA A 203 19.49 -0.96 10.50
CA ALA A 203 20.02 -0.88 11.85
C ALA A 203 18.91 -0.71 12.91
N ILE A 204 17.84 0.01 12.57
CA ILE A 204 16.66 0.17 13.42
C ILE A 204 15.82 -1.10 13.42
N PHE A 205 15.51 -1.65 12.23
CA PHE A 205 14.72 -2.87 12.08
C PHE A 205 15.30 -4.04 12.87
N ASN A 206 16.63 -4.20 12.87
CA ASN A 206 17.34 -5.25 13.60
C ASN A 206 17.21 -5.15 15.13
N LYS A 207 16.80 -4.00 15.66
CA LYS A 207 16.63 -3.77 17.11
C LYS A 207 15.18 -3.98 17.56
N LEU A 208 14.23 -4.15 16.64
CA LEU A 208 12.83 -4.35 16.98
C LEU A 208 12.61 -5.78 17.48
N MET A 209 11.78 -5.90 18.51
CA MET A 209 11.47 -7.19 19.13
C MET A 209 10.53 -7.99 18.23
N ILE A 210 10.96 -9.21 17.86
CA ILE A 210 10.11 -10.18 17.17
C ILE A 210 9.64 -11.19 18.22
N PRO A 211 8.33 -11.30 18.50
CA PRO A 211 7.82 -12.26 19.47
C PRO A 211 8.26 -13.69 19.13
N LYS A 212 8.63 -14.46 20.17
CA LYS A 212 9.14 -15.83 19.98
C LYS A 212 8.11 -16.69 19.25
N GLY A 213 8.55 -17.40 18.20
CA GLY A 213 7.67 -18.25 17.40
C GLY A 213 6.74 -17.48 16.46
N THR A 214 7.05 -16.21 16.16
CA THR A 214 6.35 -15.39 15.16
C THR A 214 7.31 -14.93 14.05
N MET A 215 6.75 -14.38 12.98
CA MET A 215 7.50 -13.85 11.84
C MET A 215 7.51 -12.32 11.79
N SER A 216 8.58 -11.77 11.26
CA SER A 216 8.69 -10.38 10.82
C SER A 216 8.33 -10.21 9.35
N VAL A 217 7.60 -9.15 9.04
CA VAL A 217 7.27 -8.71 7.69
C VAL A 217 7.81 -7.29 7.51
N TYR A 218 8.49 -7.04 6.39
CA TYR A 218 8.84 -5.69 5.96
C TYR A 218 8.20 -5.38 4.60
N ILE A 219 7.56 -4.22 4.49
CA ILE A 219 6.95 -3.74 3.24
C ILE A 219 7.60 -2.42 2.83
N GLY A 220 8.11 -2.34 1.61
CA GLY A 220 8.68 -1.11 1.05
C GLY A 220 8.60 -1.11 -0.48
N ASP A 221 8.83 0.03 -1.11
CA ASP A 221 8.71 0.20 -2.56
C ASP A 221 10.08 0.39 -3.26
N SER A 222 11.13 0.74 -2.51
CA SER A 222 12.37 1.30 -3.07
C SER A 222 13.62 0.48 -2.80
N ASP A 223 14.75 0.90 -3.40
CA ASP A 223 16.08 0.36 -3.14
C ASP A 223 16.55 0.65 -1.70
N THR A 224 16.08 1.73 -1.08
CA THR A 224 16.38 2.04 0.32
C THR A 224 15.75 1.04 1.31
N ASP A 225 14.73 0.31 0.88
CA ASP A 225 14.05 -0.70 1.69
C ASP A 225 14.60 -2.11 1.48
N LEU A 226 15.38 -2.32 0.42
CA LEU A 226 15.93 -3.62 0.06
C LEU A 226 16.67 -4.31 1.21
N PRO A 227 17.54 -3.63 1.99
CA PRO A 227 18.22 -4.26 3.12
C PRO A 227 17.26 -4.81 4.18
N CYS A 228 16.20 -4.07 4.51
CA CYS A 228 15.19 -4.51 5.47
C CYS A 228 14.32 -5.65 4.92
N MET A 229 13.90 -5.55 3.66
CA MET A 229 13.10 -6.58 2.99
C MET A 229 13.82 -7.92 2.95
N LEU A 230 15.13 -7.93 2.68
CA LEU A 230 15.94 -9.16 2.68
C LEU A 230 16.32 -9.66 4.08
N TYR A 231 16.25 -8.79 5.09
CA TYR A 231 16.48 -9.18 6.47
C TYR A 231 15.25 -9.80 7.12
N ALA A 232 14.05 -9.33 6.78
CA ALA A 232 12.79 -9.82 7.31
C ALA A 232 12.53 -11.29 6.94
N ASN A 233 11.66 -11.98 7.70
CA ASN A 233 11.22 -13.32 7.31
C ASN A 233 10.41 -13.28 6.00
N ILE A 234 9.67 -12.20 5.79
CA ILE A 234 8.91 -11.94 4.57
C ILE A 234 9.17 -10.48 4.15
N GLY A 235 9.90 -10.30 3.05
CA GLY A 235 10.05 -9.00 2.38
C GLY A 235 9.01 -8.83 1.27
N ILE A 236 8.29 -7.72 1.28
CA ILE A 236 7.25 -7.39 0.30
C ILE A 236 7.60 -6.07 -0.41
N ILE A 237 7.73 -6.15 -1.73
CA ILE A 237 7.84 -5.02 -2.64
C ILE A 237 6.44 -4.48 -2.93
N MET A 238 6.20 -3.21 -2.64
CA MET A 238 5.00 -2.48 -3.02
C MET A 238 5.19 -1.84 -4.41
N GLY A 239 4.27 -2.12 -5.34
CA GLY A 239 4.29 -1.58 -6.68
C GLY A 239 5.38 -2.19 -7.57
N ASN A 240 5.88 -1.40 -8.53
CA ASN A 240 6.84 -1.86 -9.53
C ASN A 240 7.97 -0.85 -9.76
N ASN A 241 8.86 -0.72 -8.78
CA ASN A 241 10.03 0.14 -8.90
C ASN A 241 11.09 -0.49 -9.83
N VAL A 242 11.39 0.20 -10.94
CA VAL A 242 12.30 -0.28 -11.99
C VAL A 242 13.74 -0.40 -11.47
N THR A 243 14.18 0.56 -10.64
CA THR A 243 15.52 0.59 -10.06
C THR A 243 15.71 -0.58 -9.10
N LEU A 244 14.76 -0.80 -8.20
CA LEU A 244 14.76 -1.94 -7.29
C LEU A 244 14.77 -3.27 -8.07
N THR A 245 13.91 -3.40 -9.08
CA THR A 245 13.85 -4.61 -9.92
C THR A 245 15.18 -4.88 -10.63
N LYS A 246 15.84 -3.84 -11.14
CA LYS A 246 17.17 -3.94 -11.74
C LYS A 246 18.20 -4.48 -10.76
N TYR A 247 18.23 -3.98 -9.52
CA TYR A 247 19.17 -4.47 -8.51
C TYR A 247 18.85 -5.89 -8.05
N CYS A 248 17.57 -6.23 -7.89
CA CYS A 248 17.17 -7.61 -7.59
C CYS A 248 17.70 -8.58 -8.66
N ASN A 249 17.47 -8.28 -9.95
CA ASN A 249 17.99 -9.09 -11.05
C ASN A 249 19.53 -9.16 -11.05
N LYS A 250 20.20 -8.04 -10.83
CA LYS A 250 21.67 -7.95 -10.78
C LYS A 250 22.26 -8.86 -9.71
N PHE A 251 21.63 -8.95 -8.55
CA PHE A 251 22.14 -9.71 -7.41
C PHE A 251 21.48 -11.08 -7.22
N GLY A 252 20.71 -11.56 -8.21
CA GLY A 252 20.08 -12.87 -8.16
C GLY A 252 18.97 -12.99 -7.09
N ILE A 253 18.32 -11.88 -6.75
CA ILE A 253 17.15 -11.84 -5.89
C ILE A 253 15.91 -12.12 -6.73
N GLU A 254 15.29 -13.26 -6.46
CA GLU A 254 14.07 -13.72 -7.09
C GLU A 254 12.88 -12.87 -6.60
N ILE A 255 12.17 -12.23 -7.54
CA ILE A 255 10.92 -11.54 -7.26
C ILE A 255 9.76 -12.48 -7.63
N ILE A 256 8.92 -12.77 -6.64
CA ILE A 256 7.72 -13.60 -6.80
C ILE A 256 6.50 -12.69 -6.82
N ASP A 257 5.81 -12.64 -7.95
CA ASP A 257 4.57 -11.87 -8.08
C ASP A 257 3.42 -12.52 -7.30
N GLY A 258 2.75 -11.70 -6.50
CA GLY A 258 1.60 -12.06 -5.68
C GLY A 258 1.95 -12.80 -4.40
N LEU A 259 1.26 -12.44 -3.32
CA LEU A 259 1.49 -13.00 -1.98
C LEU A 259 0.75 -14.35 -1.75
N VAL A 260 -0.43 -14.51 -2.34
CA VAL A 260 -1.42 -15.55 -1.99
C VAL A 260 -1.05 -16.95 -2.48
N LYS A 261 -0.34 -17.09 -3.61
CA LYS A 261 -0.10 -18.40 -4.24
C LYS A 261 1.17 -19.11 -3.75
N ASN A 262 2.02 -18.42 -2.98
CA ASN A 262 3.42 -18.79 -2.86
C ASN A 262 3.97 -18.81 -1.41
N ILE A 263 3.24 -18.26 -0.43
CA ILE A 263 3.74 -18.19 0.95
C ILE A 263 3.82 -19.55 1.66
N ASP A 264 2.86 -20.45 1.38
CA ASP A 264 2.78 -21.78 2.01
C ASP A 264 3.87 -22.72 1.49
N LYS A 265 4.57 -22.33 0.42
CA LYS A 265 5.72 -23.04 -0.16
C LYS A 265 7.05 -22.56 0.44
N ILE A 266 7.04 -21.54 1.29
CA ILE A 266 8.27 -21.00 1.89
C ILE A 266 8.67 -21.87 3.08
N ASN A 267 9.83 -22.50 2.97
CA ASN A 267 10.47 -23.11 4.13
C ASN A 267 11.20 -22.02 4.93
N PHE A 268 10.60 -21.57 6.02
CA PHE A 268 11.15 -20.55 6.92
C PHE A 268 12.29 -21.05 7.83
N ASP A 269 12.54 -22.38 7.89
CA ASP A 269 13.62 -22.98 8.69
C ASP A 269 14.97 -23.00 7.97
N SER A 270 15.03 -22.59 6.69
CA SER A 270 16.30 -22.57 5.97
C SER A 270 17.18 -21.43 6.49
N LYS A 271 18.25 -21.77 7.22
CA LYS A 271 19.35 -20.85 7.63
C LYS A 271 20.00 -20.06 6.46
N ARG A 272 19.68 -20.40 5.21
CA ARG A 272 19.95 -19.57 4.04
C ARG A 272 18.83 -18.56 3.89
N LYS A 273 19.08 -17.31 4.30
CA LYS A 273 18.27 -16.13 3.96
C LYS A 273 17.91 -16.23 2.48
N GLN A 274 16.63 -16.45 2.18
CA GLN A 274 16.19 -16.63 0.81
C GLN A 274 16.33 -15.28 0.11
N HIS A 275 17.07 -15.23 -1.00
CA HIS A 275 17.07 -14.10 -1.92
C HIS A 275 15.72 -14.09 -2.67
N LYS A 276 14.60 -14.06 -1.95
CA LYS A 276 13.24 -14.08 -2.47
C LYS A 276 12.47 -12.93 -1.86
N LEU A 277 11.80 -12.15 -2.70
CA LEU A 277 10.91 -11.06 -2.31
C LEU A 277 9.54 -11.26 -2.97
N PHE A 278 8.47 -10.83 -2.30
CA PHE A 278 7.13 -10.87 -2.86
C PHE A 278 6.76 -9.52 -3.41
N ARG A 279 6.28 -9.43 -4.65
CA ARG A 279 5.79 -8.17 -5.21
C ARG A 279 4.28 -8.15 -5.23
N VAL A 280 3.69 -7.08 -4.75
CA VAL A 280 2.25 -6.80 -4.81
C VAL A 280 2.02 -5.45 -5.48
N GLN A 281 0.94 -5.30 -6.25
CA GLN A 281 0.59 -4.04 -6.88
C GLN A 281 -0.16 -3.10 -5.92
N GLY A 282 -0.80 -3.66 -4.89
CA GLY A 282 -1.50 -2.89 -3.87
C GLY A 282 -1.84 -3.72 -2.63
N TRP A 283 -2.33 -3.02 -1.60
CA TRP A 283 -2.63 -3.60 -0.29
C TRP A 283 -3.77 -4.62 -0.31
N LYS A 284 -4.67 -4.57 -1.31
CA LYS A 284 -5.75 -5.56 -1.49
C LYS A 284 -5.21 -6.99 -1.56
N GLU A 285 -4.08 -7.22 -2.22
CA GLU A 285 -3.46 -8.56 -2.32
C GLU A 285 -2.98 -9.09 -0.96
N ILE A 286 -2.61 -8.19 -0.06
CA ILE A 286 -2.21 -8.53 1.32
C ILE A 286 -3.45 -8.84 2.15
N LEU A 287 -4.51 -8.04 1.99
CA LEU A 287 -5.79 -8.21 2.68
C LEU A 287 -6.49 -9.53 2.32
N ASP A 288 -6.55 -9.87 1.03
CA ASP A 288 -7.21 -11.07 0.51
C ASP A 288 -6.59 -12.38 0.99
N LYS A 289 -5.34 -12.34 1.50
CA LYS A 289 -4.70 -13.48 2.15
C LYS A 289 -5.24 -13.71 3.56
N GLN A 290 -5.49 -12.62 4.30
CA GLN A 290 -5.98 -12.69 5.68
C GLN A 290 -7.42 -13.24 5.70
N SER A 291 -8.26 -12.83 4.75
CA SER A 291 -9.65 -13.31 4.64
C SER A 291 -9.74 -14.82 4.32
N LYS A 292 -8.83 -15.36 3.50
CA LYS A 292 -8.77 -16.79 3.16
C LYS A 292 -8.25 -17.70 4.29
N SER A 293 -7.64 -17.13 5.33
CA SER A 293 -7.17 -17.89 6.51
C SER A 293 -8.28 -18.16 7.53
N VAL A 294 -9.40 -17.43 7.43
CA VAL A 294 -10.67 -17.81 8.06
C VAL A 294 -11.38 -18.68 7.03
N SER A 295 -11.69 -19.93 7.38
CA SER A 295 -12.30 -20.88 6.46
C SER A 295 -13.64 -20.38 5.96
N ASP A 296 -13.65 -19.68 4.84
CA ASP A 296 -14.86 -19.31 4.11
C ASP A 296 -15.38 -20.57 3.39
N PRO A 297 -16.46 -21.20 3.89
CA PRO A 297 -16.98 -22.42 3.30
C PRO A 297 -17.60 -22.17 1.92
N SER A 298 -18.02 -20.93 1.63
CA SER A 298 -18.69 -20.59 0.37
C SER A 298 -17.74 -20.68 -0.83
N ASN A 299 -16.48 -20.27 -0.67
CA ASN A 299 -15.45 -20.38 -1.70
C ASN A 299 -15.06 -21.83 -2.04
N LYS A 300 -15.15 -22.74 -1.07
CA LYS A 300 -14.86 -24.18 -1.26
C LYS A 300 -15.98 -24.87 -2.04
N VAL A 301 -17.23 -24.56 -1.69
CA VAL A 301 -18.42 -25.10 -2.36
C VAL A 301 -18.48 -24.61 -3.82
N MET A 302 -18.21 -23.32 -4.05
CA MET A 302 -18.30 -22.74 -5.39
C MET A 302 -17.19 -23.23 -6.33
N LYS A 303 -15.95 -23.38 -5.84
CA LYS A 303 -14.86 -23.99 -6.63
C LYS A 303 -15.11 -25.46 -6.97
N TYR A 304 -15.71 -26.21 -6.05
CA TYR A 304 -16.05 -27.61 -6.29
C TYR A 304 -17.18 -27.74 -7.32
N TRP A 305 -18.19 -26.86 -7.25
CA TRP A 305 -19.31 -26.82 -8.19
C TRP A 305 -18.88 -26.41 -9.61
N LEU A 306 -18.00 -25.42 -9.75
CA LEU A 306 -17.43 -25.00 -11.03
C LEU A 306 -16.55 -26.07 -11.71
N GLN A 307 -15.99 -27.01 -10.93
CA GLN A 307 -15.16 -28.11 -11.45
C GLN A 307 -15.96 -29.37 -11.76
N SER A 308 -17.22 -29.46 -11.32
CA SER A 308 -18.10 -30.63 -11.53
C SER A 308 -19.57 -30.21 -11.46
N PRO A 309 -20.08 -29.46 -12.45
CA PRO A 309 -21.42 -28.85 -12.41
C PRO A 309 -22.57 -29.86 -12.32
N ASP A 310 -22.34 -31.12 -12.70
CA ASP A 310 -23.35 -32.18 -12.69
C ASP A 310 -23.45 -32.94 -11.36
N LYS A 311 -22.62 -32.60 -10.36
CA LYS A 311 -22.65 -33.21 -9.03
C LYS A 311 -22.97 -32.16 -7.97
N ILE A 312 -24.22 -32.14 -7.51
CA ILE A 312 -24.56 -31.48 -6.24
C ILE A 312 -23.76 -32.20 -5.14
N PRO A 313 -22.96 -31.51 -4.32
CA PRO A 313 -22.17 -32.18 -3.29
C PRO A 313 -23.09 -32.87 -2.27
N GLU A 314 -22.91 -34.18 -2.07
CA GLU A 314 -23.45 -34.95 -0.92
C GLU A 314 -22.88 -34.49 0.44
N LEU A 315 -22.06 -33.43 0.45
CA LEU A 315 -21.40 -32.87 1.63
C LEU A 315 -22.27 -31.90 2.46
N ILE A 316 -23.56 -31.77 2.14
CA ILE A 316 -24.51 -31.06 3.01
C ILE A 316 -25.13 -32.09 3.99
N GLY A 317 -24.33 -32.49 4.97
CA GLY A 317 -24.88 -32.88 6.28
C GLY A 317 -25.49 -31.64 6.95
N PRO A 318 -26.42 -31.80 7.92
CA PRO A 318 -27.42 -30.80 8.26
C PRO A 318 -26.80 -29.58 8.95
N PHE A 319 -26.39 -28.59 8.15
CA PHE A 319 -26.44 -27.20 8.55
C PHE A 319 -27.78 -26.68 8.04
N SER A 320 -28.81 -26.74 8.89
CA SER A 320 -29.97 -25.89 8.70
C SER A 320 -29.51 -24.47 8.98
N ILE A 321 -29.24 -23.70 7.93
CA ILE A 321 -29.37 -22.25 8.04
C ILE A 321 -30.85 -22.05 8.37
N ASP A 322 -31.10 -21.51 9.57
CA ASP A 322 -32.44 -21.16 10.00
C ASP A 322 -33.07 -20.28 8.91
N PRO A 323 -34.24 -20.63 8.33
CA PRO A 323 -34.93 -19.81 7.34
C PRO A 323 -35.07 -18.35 7.79
N THR A 324 -35.13 -18.12 9.09
CA THR A 324 -35.19 -16.80 9.71
C THR A 324 -33.91 -15.98 9.54
N GLU A 325 -32.72 -16.59 9.47
CA GLU A 325 -31.44 -15.91 9.20
C GLU A 325 -31.23 -15.64 7.70
N HIS A 326 -31.69 -16.56 6.84
CA HIS A 326 -31.68 -16.38 5.40
C HIS A 326 -32.52 -15.16 4.99
N ASP A 327 -33.73 -15.05 5.55
CA ASP A 327 -34.65 -13.96 5.24
C ASP A 327 -34.16 -12.62 5.81
N LYS A 328 -33.48 -12.63 6.97
CA LYS A 328 -32.88 -11.42 7.54
C LYS A 328 -31.79 -10.83 6.66
N TYR A 329 -30.96 -11.67 6.04
CA TYR A 329 -29.90 -11.22 5.13
C TYR A 329 -30.48 -10.54 3.88
N PHE A 330 -31.57 -11.05 3.30
CA PHE A 330 -32.19 -10.48 2.11
C PHE A 330 -33.13 -9.30 2.39
N ILE A 331 -33.72 -9.23 3.59
CA ILE A 331 -34.64 -8.14 3.98
C ILE A 331 -33.87 -6.91 4.51
N GLU A 332 -32.74 -7.10 5.21
CA GLU A 332 -31.98 -5.99 5.83
C GLU A 332 -30.89 -5.39 4.92
N SER A 333 -30.57 -6.06 3.81
CA SER A 333 -29.61 -5.55 2.83
C SER A 333 -30.28 -4.52 1.92
N LYS A 334 -29.74 -3.28 1.94
CA LYS A 334 -30.20 -2.20 1.06
C LYS A 334 -30.06 -2.63 -0.40
N SER A 335 -31.06 -2.29 -1.22
CA SER A 335 -31.13 -2.72 -2.63
C SER A 335 -29.83 -2.47 -3.39
N GLU A 336 -29.15 -1.35 -3.15
CA GLU A 336 -27.86 -1.00 -3.76
C GLU A 336 -26.74 -2.02 -3.48
N SER A 337 -26.67 -2.60 -2.28
CA SER A 337 -25.65 -3.59 -1.92
C SER A 337 -25.92 -4.94 -2.60
N CYS A 338 -27.20 -5.32 -2.68
CA CYS A 338 -27.61 -6.51 -3.43
C CYS A 338 -27.38 -6.32 -4.93
N THR A 339 -27.68 -5.13 -5.48
CA THR A 339 -27.44 -4.79 -6.89
C THR A 339 -25.95 -4.72 -7.22
N ALA A 340 -25.10 -4.15 -6.36
CA ALA A 340 -23.66 -4.08 -6.61
C ALA A 340 -23.02 -5.48 -6.59
N PHE A 341 -23.37 -6.31 -5.60
CA PHE A 341 -22.91 -7.70 -5.55
C PHE A 341 -23.47 -8.53 -6.72
N PHE A 342 -24.72 -8.29 -7.11
CA PHE A 342 -25.34 -8.92 -8.28
C PHE A 342 -24.68 -8.49 -9.59
N ILE A 343 -24.32 -7.21 -9.73
CA ILE A 343 -23.55 -6.71 -10.88
C ILE A 343 -22.16 -7.33 -10.89
N GLU A 344 -21.49 -7.50 -9.75
CA GLU A 344 -20.18 -8.15 -9.69
C GLU A 344 -20.27 -9.65 -10.07
N LEU A 345 -21.30 -10.34 -9.57
CA LEU A 345 -21.56 -11.75 -9.82
C LEU A 345 -21.94 -11.99 -11.30
N ILE A 346 -22.85 -11.19 -11.85
CA ILE A 346 -23.29 -11.31 -13.25
C ILE A 346 -22.24 -10.75 -14.21
N SER A 347 -21.50 -9.69 -13.89
CA SER A 347 -20.40 -9.19 -14.75
C SER A 347 -19.32 -10.25 -14.97
N SER A 348 -19.08 -11.10 -13.97
CA SER A 348 -18.18 -12.25 -14.11
C SER A 348 -18.71 -13.35 -15.04
N LEU A 349 -20.04 -13.42 -15.22
CA LEU A 349 -20.73 -14.31 -16.17
C LEU A 349 -20.93 -13.64 -17.56
N ILE A 350 -20.99 -12.30 -17.63
CA ILE A 350 -21.08 -11.48 -18.86
C ILE A 350 -19.78 -11.52 -19.67
N ASN A 351 -18.64 -11.77 -19.04
CA ASN A 351 -17.42 -12.15 -19.74
C ASN A 351 -17.54 -13.57 -20.31
N THR A 352 -18.34 -13.67 -21.36
CA THR A 352 -18.58 -14.91 -22.08
C THR A 352 -17.27 -15.42 -22.71
N PRO A 353 -16.96 -16.73 -22.60
CA PRO A 353 -15.90 -17.31 -23.39
C PRO A 353 -16.28 -17.21 -24.88
N PRO A 354 -15.33 -17.02 -25.79
CA PRO A 354 -15.59 -16.76 -27.22
C PRO A 354 -16.11 -17.99 -28.00
N THR A 355 -16.65 -19.01 -27.32
CA THR A 355 -16.95 -20.31 -27.91
C THR A 355 -18.42 -20.68 -27.75
N GLY A 356 -19.29 -19.87 -28.34
CA GLY A 356 -20.51 -20.36 -28.99
C GLY A 356 -20.28 -20.30 -30.50
N LYS A 357 -20.34 -21.43 -31.21
CA LYS A 357 -20.02 -21.46 -32.66
C LYS A 357 -21.16 -20.90 -33.52
N THR A 358 -22.32 -20.59 -32.93
CA THR A 358 -23.48 -19.98 -33.59
C THR A 358 -24.18 -19.01 -32.62
N GLU A 359 -24.83 -18.00 -33.16
CA GLU A 359 -25.64 -17.01 -32.43
C GLU A 359 -26.69 -17.69 -31.52
N ASP A 360 -27.35 -18.74 -32.01
CA ASP A 360 -28.32 -19.53 -31.25
C ASP A 360 -27.75 -20.20 -29.98
N SER A 361 -26.47 -20.59 -30.00
CA SER A 361 -25.80 -21.21 -28.85
C SER A 361 -25.46 -20.20 -27.75
N PHE A 362 -25.21 -18.95 -28.14
CA PHE A 362 -25.02 -17.84 -27.21
C PHE A 362 -26.36 -17.45 -26.57
N HIS A 363 -27.43 -17.33 -27.37
CA HIS A 363 -28.76 -17.01 -26.85
C HIS A 363 -29.32 -18.10 -25.95
N SER A 364 -29.15 -19.38 -26.30
CA SER A 364 -29.61 -20.50 -25.46
C SER A 364 -28.91 -20.54 -24.09
N PHE A 365 -27.63 -20.13 -24.03
CA PHE A 365 -26.89 -20.02 -22.77
C PHE A 365 -27.46 -18.90 -21.89
N TRP A 366 -27.73 -17.74 -22.48
CA TRP A 366 -28.31 -16.60 -21.77
C TRP A 366 -29.74 -16.89 -21.30
N ASP A 367 -30.56 -17.54 -22.12
CA ASP A 367 -31.92 -17.96 -21.75
C ASP A 367 -31.91 -18.94 -20.57
N ALA A 368 -30.93 -19.85 -20.51
CA ALA A 368 -30.79 -20.79 -19.40
C ALA A 368 -30.36 -20.11 -18.09
N ILE A 369 -29.45 -19.12 -18.15
CA ILE A 369 -29.05 -18.32 -17.00
C ILE A 369 -30.23 -17.49 -16.48
N ILE A 370 -30.94 -16.79 -17.37
CA ILE A 370 -32.09 -15.95 -17.02
C ILE A 370 -33.22 -16.81 -16.45
N SER A 371 -33.55 -17.94 -17.07
CA SER A 371 -34.60 -18.85 -16.60
C SER A 371 -34.30 -19.39 -15.19
N LYS A 372 -33.05 -19.80 -14.92
CA LYS A 372 -32.67 -20.27 -13.58
C LYS A 372 -32.63 -19.15 -12.54
N LEU A 373 -32.20 -17.95 -12.91
CA LEU A 373 -32.27 -16.78 -12.02
C LEU A 373 -33.71 -16.43 -11.68
N LEU A 374 -34.63 -16.44 -12.65
CA LEU A 374 -36.06 -16.24 -12.41
C LEU A 374 -36.67 -17.36 -11.56
N GLN A 375 -36.19 -18.60 -11.68
CA GLN A 375 -36.69 -19.72 -10.88
C GLN A 375 -36.22 -19.65 -9.41
N VAL A 376 -35.02 -19.11 -9.17
CA VAL A 376 -34.44 -18.91 -7.84
C VAL A 376 -35.01 -17.67 -7.15
N PHE A 377 -35.14 -16.56 -7.88
CA PHE A 377 -35.51 -15.26 -7.31
C PHE A 377 -36.96 -14.84 -7.58
N GLY A 378 -37.58 -15.33 -8.66
CA GLY A 378 -38.99 -15.07 -8.98
C GLY A 378 -39.98 -15.76 -8.05
N LYS A 379 -39.52 -16.66 -7.18
CA LYS A 379 -40.34 -17.21 -6.08
C LYS A 379 -40.67 -16.18 -4.99
N TYR A 380 -39.99 -15.04 -4.96
CA TYR A 380 -40.07 -14.04 -3.88
C TYR A 380 -40.51 -12.64 -4.32
N SER A 381 -41.08 -12.50 -5.52
CA SER A 381 -41.54 -11.19 -5.99
C SER A 381 -42.73 -11.30 -6.92
N ASN A 382 -43.89 -10.82 -6.47
CA ASN A 382 -45.05 -10.57 -7.32
C ASN A 382 -44.93 -9.25 -8.12
N GLU A 383 -43.79 -8.54 -8.06
CA GLU A 383 -43.64 -7.19 -8.65
C GLU A 383 -42.25 -6.96 -9.29
N ILE A 384 -41.67 -7.95 -9.99
CA ILE A 384 -40.59 -7.63 -10.93
C ILE A 384 -41.25 -7.23 -12.26
N PRO A 385 -41.07 -5.98 -12.74
CA PRO A 385 -41.57 -5.61 -14.06
C PRO A 385 -40.91 -6.50 -15.12
N PRO A 386 -41.63 -6.91 -16.18
CA PRO A 386 -41.06 -7.70 -17.25
C PRO A 386 -39.86 -6.94 -17.84
N ILE A 387 -38.68 -7.55 -17.73
CA ILE A 387 -37.48 -7.04 -18.38
C ILE A 387 -37.65 -7.36 -19.87
N GLU A 388 -38.15 -6.40 -20.66
CA GLU A 388 -38.11 -6.50 -22.12
C GLU A 388 -36.68 -6.26 -22.58
N PHE A 389 -36.04 -7.33 -23.05
CA PHE A 389 -34.71 -7.27 -23.64
C PHE A 389 -34.84 -7.09 -25.15
N ASP A 390 -34.49 -5.91 -25.67
CA ASP A 390 -34.40 -5.67 -27.11
C ASP A 390 -33.17 -6.40 -27.67
N ARG A 391 -33.43 -7.35 -28.57
CA ARG A 391 -32.45 -8.30 -29.09
C ARG A 391 -31.48 -7.70 -30.13
N ASN A 392 -31.65 -6.43 -30.51
CA ASN A 392 -30.90 -5.83 -31.62
C ASN A 392 -30.18 -4.52 -31.25
N ILE A 393 -29.21 -4.55 -30.35
CA ILE A 393 -28.26 -3.42 -30.19
C ILE A 393 -26.88 -3.85 -30.69
N ASN A 394 -26.76 -3.90 -32.01
CA ASN A 394 -25.49 -3.87 -32.71
C ASN A 394 -25.55 -2.70 -33.72
N SER A 395 -25.51 -1.47 -33.22
CA SER A 395 -25.09 -0.34 -34.06
C SER A 395 -24.40 0.72 -33.20
N PHE A 396 -23.06 0.76 -33.31
CA PHE A 396 -22.31 2.00 -33.13
C PHE A 396 -22.87 3.01 -34.14
N LYS A 397 -23.52 4.08 -33.67
CA LYS A 397 -23.75 5.28 -34.46
C LYS A 397 -23.08 6.46 -33.79
N SER A 398 -22.24 7.12 -34.58
CA SER A 398 -21.47 8.31 -34.28
C SER A 398 -22.34 9.44 -33.74
N LEU A 399 -21.86 10.09 -32.68
CA LEU A 399 -22.30 11.41 -32.27
C LEU A 399 -21.94 12.42 -33.37
N THR A 400 -22.91 12.75 -34.21
CA THR A 400 -22.94 13.96 -35.03
C THR A 400 -24.37 14.50 -35.05
N GLU A 401 -24.51 15.74 -34.57
CA GLU A 401 -25.63 16.69 -34.76
C GLU A 401 -26.97 16.29 -34.09
N LYS A 402 -27.60 17.09 -33.21
CA LYS A 402 -27.72 18.55 -33.08
C LYS A 402 -27.99 18.93 -31.63
#